data_AF-A0A3P8IWW5-F1
#
_entry.id   AF-A0A3P8IWW5-F1
#
_cell.length_a   1.000
_cell.length_b   1.000
_cell.length_c   1.000
_cell.angle_alpha   90.00
_cell.angle_beta   90.00
_cell.angle_gamma   90.00
#
_symmetry.space_group_name_H-M   'P 1'
#
loop_
_entity.id
_entity.type
_entity.pdbx_description
1 polymer ?
#
loop_
_entity_poly.entity_id
_entity_poly.type
_entity_poly.pdbx_seq_one_letter_code
_entity_poly.pdbx_strand_id
1 'polypeptide(L)'
;MITGCYLPTWCKLELDDGRTVNALVFIMDRVIRCSKPIPAAQVIAPLIAKASGPLGTNAQYLFSLEQELRKLGMHDDCLDDLVGKVRNLLGDSGQPGLA
;
A
#
# COMPACT_ATOMS: atom_id res chain seq x y z
N MET A 1 11.30 9.96 0.34
CA MET A 1 11.33 8.50 0.10
C MET A 1 12.78 8.03 0.18
N ILE A 2 13.06 7.07 1.07
CA ILE A 2 14.41 6.84 1.63
C ILE A 2 15.37 6.12 0.65
N THR A 3 14.86 5.47 -0.40
CA THR A 3 15.63 4.48 -1.17
C THR A 3 16.02 4.92 -2.60
N GLY A 4 15.75 6.17 -3.00
CA GLY A 4 16.07 6.65 -4.35
C GLY A 4 15.31 5.95 -5.49
N CYS A 5 14.32 5.11 -5.17
CA CYS A 5 13.59 4.29 -6.14
C CYS A 5 12.33 4.98 -6.71
N TYR A 6 12.23 6.29 -6.56
CA TYR A 6 11.11 7.07 -7.03
C TYR A 6 11.59 8.25 -7.86
N LEU A 7 11.01 8.42 -9.04
CA LEU A 7 11.33 9.47 -9.99
C LEU A 7 10.38 10.65 -9.79
N PRO A 8 10.90 11.86 -9.53
CA PRO A 8 10.08 13.07 -9.53
C PRO A 8 9.57 13.34 -10.95
N THR A 9 8.25 13.40 -11.10
CA THR A 9 7.57 13.57 -12.40
C THR A 9 6.54 14.67 -12.31
N TRP A 10 6.53 15.58 -13.29
CA TRP A 10 5.47 16.58 -13.42
C TRP A 10 4.24 15.96 -14.07
N CYS A 11 3.12 15.94 -13.34
CA CYS A 11 1.85 15.38 -13.79
C CYS A 11 0.77 16.47 -13.82
N LYS A 12 -0.07 16.46 -14.86
CA LYS A 12 -1.31 17.22 -14.87
C LYS A 12 -2.36 16.47 -14.05
N LEU A 13 -2.94 17.13 -13.04
CA LEU A 13 -3.99 16.60 -12.20
C LEU A 13 -5.24 17.45 -12.36
N GLU A 14 -6.40 16.79 -12.36
CA GLU A 14 -7.70 17.44 -12.22
C GLU A 14 -8.09 17.43 -10.74
N LEU A 15 -8.47 18.59 -10.23
CA LEU A 15 -8.94 18.76 -8.85
C LEU A 15 -10.47 18.69 -8.82
N ASP A 16 -11.03 18.39 -7.65
CA ASP A 16 -12.49 18.29 -7.46
C ASP A 16 -13.26 19.59 -7.78
N ASP A 17 -12.57 20.73 -7.82
CA ASP A 17 -13.12 22.03 -8.21
C ASP A 17 -13.06 22.29 -9.73
N GLY A 18 -12.66 21.29 -10.53
CA GLY A 18 -12.56 21.34 -11.98
C GLY A 18 -11.29 22.01 -12.51
N ARG A 19 -10.39 22.49 -11.65
CA ARG A 19 -9.11 23.06 -12.10
C ARG A 19 -8.13 21.96 -12.50
N THR A 20 -7.35 22.23 -13.55
CA THR A 20 -6.16 21.43 -13.88
C THR A 20 -4.90 22.11 -13.36
N VAL A 21 -4.08 21.37 -12.61
CA VAL A 21 -2.81 21.86 -12.06
C VAL A 21 -1.64 20.96 -12.44
N ASN A 22 -0.42 21.51 -12.47
CA ASN A 22 0.81 20.70 -12.56
C ASN A 22 1.28 20.38 -11.14
N ALA A 23 1.38 19.10 -10.81
CA ALA A 23 1.88 18.63 -9.52
C ALA A 23 3.18 17.84 -9.71
N LEU A 24 4.08 17.97 -8.73
CA LEU A 24 5.26 17.12 -8.64
C LEU A 24 4.88 15.82 -7.93
N VAL A 25 4.92 14.70 -8.66
CA VAL A 25 4.54 13.37 -8.17
C VAL A 25 5.76 12.46 -8.15
N PHE A 26 5.98 11.74 -7.06
CA PHE A 26 7.06 10.76 -6.94
C PHE A 26 6.55 9.37 -7.32
N ILE A 27 6.94 8.90 -8.51
CA ILE A 27 6.46 7.64 -9.09
C ILE A 27 7.54 6.58 -8.94
N MET A 28 7.18 5.37 -8.52
CA MET A 28 8.15 4.28 -8.38
C MET A 28 8.78 3.94 -9.73
N ASP A 29 10.11 3.89 -9.79
CA ASP A 29 10.87 3.50 -10.98
C ASP A 29 10.70 1.99 -11.25
N ARG A 30 9.99 1.65 -12.34
CA ARG A 30 9.74 0.26 -12.74
C ARG A 30 10.97 -0.44 -13.33
N VAL A 31 12.00 0.32 -13.73
CA VAL A 31 13.23 -0.21 -14.34
C VAL A 31 14.16 -0.77 -13.26
N ILE A 32 14.25 -0.10 -12.11
CA ILE A 32 15.17 -0.47 -11.02
C ILE A 32 14.69 -1.69 -10.23
N ARG A 33 13.38 -1.97 -10.23
CA ARG A 33 12.79 -2.96 -9.32
C ARG A 33 11.66 -3.75 -9.99
N CYS A 34 12.04 -4.57 -10.97
CA CYS A 34 11.24 -5.66 -11.53
C CYS A 34 9.98 -5.23 -12.30
N SER A 35 10.03 -5.44 -13.62
CA SER A 35 8.88 -5.44 -14.56
C SER A 35 7.82 -6.53 -14.27
N LYS A 36 7.72 -7.05 -13.05
CA LYS A 36 6.75 -8.09 -12.71
C LYS A 36 5.39 -7.44 -12.41
N PRO A 37 4.28 -8.07 -12.85
CA PRO A 37 2.95 -7.59 -12.53
C PRO A 37 2.76 -7.56 -11.01
N ILE A 38 1.89 -6.66 -10.54
CA ILE A 38 1.49 -6.57 -9.13
C ILE A 38 0.97 -7.95 -8.72
N PRO A 39 1.63 -8.64 -7.76
CA PRO A 39 1.19 -9.97 -7.37
C PRO A 39 -0.17 -9.88 -6.68
N ALA A 40 -1.03 -10.90 -6.87
CA ALA A 40 -2.35 -10.94 -6.25
C ALA A 40 -2.29 -10.79 -4.72
N ALA A 41 -3.34 -10.25 -4.11
CA ALA A 41 -3.42 -9.99 -2.68
C ALA A 41 -3.07 -11.23 -1.81
N GLN A 42 -3.46 -12.41 -2.27
CA GLN A 42 -3.13 -13.69 -1.64
C GLN A 42 -1.61 -13.94 -1.50
N VAL A 43 -0.81 -13.45 -2.45
CA VAL A 43 0.64 -13.61 -2.46
C VAL A 43 1.32 -12.59 -1.56
N ILE A 44 0.84 -11.35 -1.56
CA ILE A 44 1.48 -10.25 -0.82
C ILE A 44 1.02 -10.13 0.63
N ALA A 45 -0.19 -10.54 0.98
CA ALA A 45 -0.71 -10.41 2.35
C ALA A 45 0.18 -11.07 3.43
N PRO A 46 0.71 -12.30 3.25
CA PRO A 46 1.62 -12.91 4.22
C PRO A 46 2.93 -12.14 4.39
N LEU A 47 3.42 -11.50 3.31
CA LEU A 47 4.62 -10.68 3.35
C LEU A 47 4.37 -9.38 4.12
N ILE A 48 3.25 -8.71 3.87
CA ILE A 48 2.85 -7.50 4.59
C ILE A 48 2.65 -7.79 6.09
N ALA A 49 1.98 -8.89 6.43
CA ALA A 49 1.71 -9.27 7.82
C ALA A 49 2.99 -9.48 8.64
N LYS A 50 4.07 -9.97 8.01
CA LYS A 50 5.35 -10.29 8.69
C LYS A 50 6.40 -9.18 8.58
N ALA A 51 6.27 -8.26 7.63
CA ALA A 51 7.31 -7.28 7.34
C ALA A 51 7.36 -6.14 8.37
N SER A 52 8.57 -5.75 8.75
CA SER A 52 8.85 -4.60 9.61
C SER A 52 10.13 -3.89 9.18
N GLY A 53 10.23 -2.61 9.55
CA GLY A 53 11.41 -1.80 9.30
C GLY A 53 11.53 -0.65 10.31
N PRO A 54 12.45 0.31 10.06
CA PRO A 54 12.72 1.40 10.99
C PRO A 54 11.52 2.32 11.30
N LEU A 55 10.47 2.29 10.47
CA LEU A 55 9.27 3.11 10.60
C LEU A 55 8.06 2.35 11.16
N GLY A 56 8.23 1.09 11.58
CA GLY A 56 7.15 0.23 12.06
C GLY A 56 6.87 -0.97 11.15
N THR A 57 5.72 -1.61 11.35
CA THR A 57 5.30 -2.77 10.54
C THR A 57 4.64 -2.33 9.23
N ASN A 58 4.76 -3.15 8.20
CA ASN A 58 4.10 -2.87 6.93
C ASN A 58 2.56 -2.97 7.07
N ALA A 59 2.07 -3.79 7.99
CA ALA A 59 0.65 -3.87 8.33
C ALA A 59 0.12 -2.55 8.93
N GLN A 60 0.89 -1.90 9.82
CA GLN A 60 0.53 -0.58 10.36
C GLN A 60 0.39 0.46 9.23
N TYR A 61 1.36 0.50 8.30
CA TYR A 61 1.30 1.38 7.13
C TYR A 61 0.05 1.11 6.28
N LEU A 62 -0.25 -0.16 5.98
CA LEU A 62 -1.42 -0.54 5.18
C LEU A 62 -2.74 -0.10 5.84
N PHE A 63 -2.88 -0.28 7.15
CA PHE A 63 -4.11 0.11 7.87
C PHE A 63 -4.27 1.63 7.98
N SER A 64 -3.18 2.37 8.20
CA SER A 64 -3.22 3.83 8.17
C SER A 64 -3.62 4.34 6.78
N LEU A 65 -3.11 3.72 5.71
CA LEU A 65 -3.49 4.08 4.34
C LEU A 65 -4.98 3.83 4.06
N GLU A 66 -5.52 2.66 4.42
CA GLU A 66 -6.96 2.35 4.29
C GLU A 66 -7.81 3.41 5.01
N GLN A 67 -7.44 3.76 6.24
CA GLN A 67 -8.17 4.74 7.04
C GLN A 67 -8.19 6.13 6.38
N GLU A 68 -7.05 6.63 5.90
CA GLU A 68 -6.97 7.95 5.26
C GLU A 68 -7.72 8.00 3.93
N LEU A 69 -7.63 6.94 3.11
CA LEU A 69 -8.38 6.86 1.85
C LEU A 69 -9.90 6.85 2.10
N ARG A 70 -10.37 6.11 3.10
CA ARG A 70 -11.80 6.11 3.48
C ARG A 70 -12.29 7.47 3.96
N LYS A 71 -11.48 8.21 4.73
CA LYS A 71 -11.82 9.58 5.17
C LYS A 71 -11.99 10.53 3.98
N LEU A 72 -11.20 10.33 2.93
CA LEU A 72 -11.28 11.12 1.68
C LEU A 72 -12.35 10.61 0.70
N GLY A 73 -13.08 9.55 1.03
CA GLY A 73 -14.07 8.93 0.13
C GLY A 73 -13.45 8.18 -1.04
N MET A 74 -12.15 7.87 -0.99
CA MET A 74 -11.40 7.16 -2.03
C MET A 74 -11.47 5.64 -1.79
N HIS A 75 -12.52 5.00 -2.29
CA HIS A 75 -12.69 3.54 -2.17
C HIS A 75 -11.83 2.79 -3.19
N ASP A 76 -11.19 1.71 -2.76
CA ASP A 76 -10.35 0.83 -3.58
C ASP A 76 -10.60 -0.63 -3.17
N ASP A 77 -11.40 -1.36 -3.97
CA ASP A 77 -11.77 -2.75 -3.71
C ASP A 77 -10.55 -3.68 -3.59
N CYS A 78 -9.48 -3.43 -4.37
CA CYS A 78 -8.27 -4.25 -4.33
C CYS A 78 -7.53 -4.05 -3.00
N LEU A 79 -7.48 -2.80 -2.51
CA LEU A 79 -6.87 -2.48 -1.23
C LEU A 79 -7.69 -3.06 -0.07
N ASP A 80 -9.02 -2.98 -0.13
CA ASP A 80 -9.90 -3.52 0.90
C ASP A 80 -9.79 -5.06 1.02
N ASP A 81 -9.70 -5.79 -0.10
CA ASP A 81 -9.42 -7.25 -0.08
C ASP A 81 -8.05 -7.55 0.57
N LEU A 82 -7.02 -6.79 0.21
CA LEU A 82 -5.68 -6.95 0.78
C LEU A 82 -5.68 -6.71 2.30
N VAL A 83 -6.35 -5.64 2.76
CA VAL A 83 -6.49 -5.31 4.18
C VAL A 83 -7.21 -6.44 4.91
N GLY A 84 -8.31 -6.96 4.37
CA GLY A 84 -9.04 -8.08 4.94
C GLY A 84 -8.17 -9.32 5.11
N LYS A 85 -7.38 -9.69 4.09
CA LYS A 85 -6.45 -10.82 4.15
C LYS A 85 -5.36 -10.63 5.21
N VAL A 86 -4.77 -9.43 5.31
CA VAL A 86 -3.75 -9.13 6.33
C VAL A 86 -4.34 -9.17 7.73
N ARG A 87 -5.55 -8.63 7.95
CA ARG A 87 -6.26 -8.71 9.25
C ARG A 87 -6.50 -10.15 9.68
N ASN A 88 -6.98 -11.01 8.77
CA ASN A 88 -7.21 -12.42 9.06
C ASN A 88 -5.92 -13.14 9.49
N LEU A 89 -4.82 -12.91 8.76
CA LEU A 89 -3.52 -13.52 9.10
C LEU A 89 -2.99 -13.08 10.47
N LEU A 90 -3.20 -11.82 10.86
CA LEU A 90 -2.78 -11.31 12.17
C LEU A 90 -3.70 -11.79 13.31
N GLY A 91 -4.98 -12.02 13.02
CA GLY A 91 -5.94 -12.62 13.96
C GLY A 91 -5.69 -14.13 14.20
N ASP A 92 -5.32 -14.87 13.15
CA ASP A 92 -4.97 -16.30 13.23
C ASP A 92 -3.63 -16.58 13.94
N SER A 93 -2.80 -15.56 14.14
CA SER A 93 -1.52 -15.68 14.86
C SER A 93 -1.67 -15.90 16.38
N GLY A 94 -2.90 -16.00 16.89
CA GLY A 94 -3.25 -16.10 18.31
C GLY A 94 -3.63 -17.49 18.84
N GLN A 95 -3.51 -18.58 18.06
CA GLN A 95 -3.65 -19.94 18.61
C GLN A 95 -2.28 -20.59 18.85
N PRO A 96 -1.83 -20.75 20.12
CA PRO A 96 -0.75 -21.67 20.44
C PRO A 96 -1.23 -23.09 20.14
N GLY A 97 -0.48 -23.81 19.33
CA GLY A 97 -0.75 -25.22 19.04
C GLY A 97 -0.79 -26.04 20.33
N LEU A 98 -1.92 -26.71 20.58
CA LEU A 98 -1.95 -27.87 21.45
C LEU A 98 -1.32 -29.05 20.68
N ALA A 99 -0.14 -29.46 21.14
CA ALA A 99 0.38 -30.81 21.03
C ALA A 99 1.12 -31.14 22.32
#